data_AF-A0A537IQD3-F1
#
_entry.id   AF-A0A537IQD3-F1
#
_cell.length_a   1.000
_cell.length_b   1.000
_cell.length_c   1.000
_cell.angle_alpha   90.00
_cell.angle_beta   90.00
_cell.angle_gamma   90.00
#
_symmetry.space_group_name_H-M   'P 1'
#
loop_
_entity.id
_entity.type
_entity.pdbx_description
1 polymer ?
#
loop_
_entity_poly.entity_id
_entity_poly.type
_entity_poly.pdbx_seq_one_letter_code
_entity_poly.pdbx_strand_id
1 'polypeptide(L)'
;MNGGIRKGSSLLIDVNGTVPPEAVTLLLNIVRANFVNLGGSCFILPPTTYSSENVADSLLPFVGREGLEERIRIAEFNQALAPEKWRMSLKGNAKEDVAILNDYWNKGKAVPSSRLLTYDFDKVEQVYGDGLTFPGLSEIGASIRDSKALSIGIAYHSRLLL
;
A
#
# COMPACT_ATOMS: atom_id res chain seq x y z
N MET A 1 -24.34 -13.86 11.93
CA MET A 1 -23.65 -13.62 10.65
C MET A 1 -22.27 -13.09 10.97
N ASN A 2 -21.20 -13.87 10.76
CA ASN A 2 -19.83 -13.36 10.88
C ASN A 2 -19.44 -12.69 9.57
N GLY A 3 -19.76 -11.39 9.45
CA GLY A 3 -19.28 -10.55 8.35
C GLY A 3 -17.80 -10.16 8.55
N GLY A 4 -17.15 -9.70 7.47
CA GLY A 4 -15.77 -9.19 7.51
C GLY A 4 -14.88 -9.76 6.40
N ILE A 5 -13.73 -9.11 6.21
CA ILE A 5 -12.69 -9.55 5.27
C ILE A 5 -11.80 -10.57 5.97
N ARG A 6 -11.59 -11.74 5.37
CA ARG A 6 -10.75 -12.78 5.95
C ARG A 6 -9.26 -12.40 5.85
N LYS A 7 -8.47 -12.83 6.85
CA LYS A 7 -7.00 -12.72 6.77
C LYS A 7 -6.49 -13.50 5.55
N GLY A 8 -5.50 -12.97 4.85
CA GLY A 8 -4.95 -13.56 3.63
C GLY A 8 -5.79 -13.33 2.38
N SER A 9 -6.87 -12.55 2.45
CA SER A 9 -7.65 -12.19 1.26
C SER A 9 -6.97 -11.13 0.42
N SER A 10 -7.21 -11.19 -0.88
CA SER A 10 -6.92 -10.12 -1.83
C SER A 10 -8.24 -9.50 -2.28
N LEU A 11 -8.32 -8.18 -2.25
CA LEU A 11 -9.46 -7.40 -2.70
C LEU A 11 -9.02 -6.49 -3.85
N LEU A 12 -9.89 -6.37 -4.84
CA LEU A 12 -9.78 -5.38 -5.89
C LEU A 12 -10.88 -4.33 -5.68
N ILE A 13 -10.48 -3.07 -5.58
CA ILE A 13 -11.40 -1.94 -5.65
C ILE A 13 -11.33 -1.41 -7.08
N ASP A 14 -12.35 -1.78 -7.86
CA ASP A 14 -12.59 -1.24 -9.19
C ASP A 14 -13.26 0.13 -9.03
N VAL A 15 -12.59 1.18 -9.50
CA VAL A 15 -13.04 2.55 -9.39
C VAL A 15 -13.44 3.09 -10.76
N ASN A 16 -14.71 3.48 -10.89
CA ASN A 16 -15.17 4.23 -12.04
C ASN A 16 -14.53 5.63 -12.05
N GLY A 17 -14.07 6.11 -13.21
CA GLY A 17 -13.46 7.43 -13.36
C GLY A 17 -14.33 8.64 -12.96
N THR A 18 -15.62 8.45 -12.68
CA THR A 18 -16.49 9.48 -12.09
C THR A 18 -16.37 9.62 -10.57
N VAL A 19 -15.74 8.65 -9.90
CA VAL A 19 -15.50 8.69 -8.46
C VAL A 19 -14.30 9.60 -8.17
N PRO A 20 -14.46 10.61 -7.29
CA PRO A 20 -13.34 11.48 -6.91
C PRO A 20 -12.22 10.67 -6.22
N PRO A 21 -10.94 10.87 -6.59
CA PRO A 21 -9.80 10.20 -5.95
C PRO A 21 -9.74 10.38 -4.42
N GLU A 22 -10.25 11.50 -3.92
CA GLU A 22 -10.32 11.82 -2.49
C GLU A 22 -11.28 10.87 -1.75
N ALA A 23 -12.37 10.45 -2.40
CA ALA A 23 -13.32 9.53 -1.80
C ALA A 23 -12.71 8.13 -1.65
N VAL A 24 -11.96 7.67 -2.64
CA VAL A 24 -11.18 6.42 -2.59
C VAL A 24 -10.12 6.51 -1.50
N THR A 25 -9.40 7.63 -1.45
CA THR A 25 -8.37 7.88 -0.43
C THR A 25 -8.95 7.87 0.98
N LEU A 26 -10.11 8.50 1.19
CA LEU A 26 -10.81 8.48 2.48
C LEU A 26 -11.19 7.06 2.90
N LEU A 27 -11.78 6.27 1.99
CA LEU A 27 -12.12 4.87 2.25
C LEU A 27 -10.88 4.07 2.65
N LEU A 28 -9.79 4.20 1.89
CA LEU A 28 -8.54 3.51 2.18
C LEU A 28 -7.97 3.97 3.53
N ASN A 29 -8.02 5.24 3.85
CA ASN A 29 -7.54 5.76 5.13
C ASN A 29 -8.34 5.21 6.31
N ILE A 30 -9.65 5.08 6.19
CA ILE A 30 -10.49 4.41 7.21
C ILE A 30 -10.03 2.96 7.42
N VAL A 31 -9.84 2.21 6.33
CA VAL A 31 -9.39 0.81 6.40
C VAL A 31 -8.00 0.70 7.02
N ARG A 32 -7.05 1.52 6.54
CA ARG A 32 -5.66 1.55 7.02
C ARG A 32 -5.58 1.94 8.50
N ALA A 33 -6.29 2.99 8.90
CA ALA A 33 -6.31 3.46 10.28
C ALA A 33 -6.90 2.42 11.23
N ASN A 34 -8.03 1.81 10.87
CA ASN A 34 -8.62 0.72 11.64
C ASN A 34 -7.60 -0.43 11.83
N PHE A 35 -6.90 -0.79 10.76
CA PHE A 35 -5.90 -1.85 10.80
C PHE A 35 -4.72 -1.52 11.73
N VAL A 36 -4.20 -0.29 11.65
CA VAL A 36 -3.10 0.20 12.48
C VAL A 36 -3.49 0.32 13.95
N ASN A 37 -4.71 0.77 14.23
CA ASN A 37 -5.23 0.93 15.59
C ASN A 37 -5.51 -0.42 16.28
N LEU A 38 -5.75 -1.48 15.50
CA LEU A 38 -5.79 -2.87 15.99
C LEU A 38 -4.40 -3.50 16.15
N GLY A 39 -3.33 -2.70 16.02
CA GLY A 39 -1.94 -3.13 16.18
C GLY A 39 -1.28 -3.61 14.89
N GLY A 40 -1.99 -3.66 13.76
CA GLY A 40 -1.48 -4.12 12.47
C GLY A 40 -0.46 -3.17 11.84
N SER A 41 0.28 -3.68 10.85
CA SER A 41 1.18 -2.88 10.02
C SER A 41 0.61 -2.67 8.62
N CYS A 42 0.76 -1.47 8.08
CA CYS A 42 0.26 -1.10 6.77
C CYS A 42 1.39 -0.69 5.83
N PHE A 43 1.41 -1.29 4.65
CA PHE A 43 2.33 -0.99 3.55
C PHE A 43 1.53 -0.37 2.43
N ILE A 44 1.97 0.79 1.94
CA ILE A 44 1.20 1.62 1.02
C ILE A 44 2.06 1.94 -0.19
N LEU A 45 1.62 1.49 -1.36
CA LEU A 45 2.05 2.02 -2.65
C LEU A 45 0.99 3.04 -3.06
N PRO A 46 1.27 4.35 -2.92
CA PRO A 46 0.25 5.38 -3.09
C PRO A 46 -0.18 5.50 -4.56
N PRO A 47 -1.41 5.98 -4.83
CA PRO A 47 -1.79 6.38 -6.18
C PRO A 47 -0.84 7.42 -6.76
N THR A 48 -0.75 7.49 -8.10
CA THR A 48 0.17 8.40 -8.81
C THR A 48 0.07 9.86 -8.39
N THR A 49 -1.13 10.30 -7.99
CA THR A 49 -1.42 11.69 -7.62
C THR A 49 -0.97 12.08 -6.22
N TYR A 50 -0.58 11.12 -5.36
CA TYR A 50 -0.24 11.39 -3.96
C TYR A 50 1.23 11.08 -3.68
N SER A 51 1.93 12.05 -3.09
CA SER A 51 3.25 11.80 -2.51
C SER A 51 3.14 11.00 -1.21
N SER A 52 4.27 10.45 -0.77
CA SER A 52 4.31 9.81 0.54
C SER A 52 3.93 10.76 1.70
N GLU A 53 4.22 12.06 1.57
CA GLU A 53 3.85 13.10 2.54
C GLU A 53 2.34 13.32 2.58
N ASN A 54 1.70 13.43 1.41
CA ASN A 54 0.26 13.61 1.34
C ASN A 54 -0.48 12.44 2.02
N VAL A 55 0.00 11.21 1.83
CA VAL A 55 -0.58 10.03 2.49
C VAL A 55 -0.32 10.07 3.99
N ALA A 56 0.91 10.38 4.42
CA ALA A 56 1.25 10.46 5.85
C ALA A 56 0.40 11.51 6.59
N ASP A 57 0.31 12.72 6.04
CA ASP A 57 -0.50 13.82 6.60
C ASP A 57 -1.98 13.45 6.69
N SER A 58 -2.49 12.75 5.66
CA SER A 58 -3.88 12.29 5.65
C SER A 58 -4.18 11.20 6.69
N LEU A 59 -3.19 10.41 7.10
CA LEU A 59 -3.36 9.32 8.07
C LEU A 59 -3.06 9.76 9.50
N LEU A 60 -2.19 10.75 9.69
CA LEU A 60 -1.72 11.23 10.99
C LEU A 60 -2.85 11.50 12.00
N PRO A 61 -3.98 12.15 11.63
CA PRO A 61 -5.08 12.40 12.57
C PRO A 61 -5.75 11.12 13.10
N PHE A 62 -5.67 10.01 12.37
CA PHE A 62 -6.40 8.78 12.66
C PHE A 62 -5.57 7.73 13.40
N VAL A 63 -4.24 7.77 13.25
CA VAL A 63 -3.30 6.77 13.81
C VAL A 63 -2.30 7.36 14.79
N GLY A 64 -2.21 8.69 14.86
CA GLY A 64 -1.21 9.40 15.66
C GLY A 64 0.21 9.24 15.13
N ARG A 65 1.15 10.02 15.68
CA ARG A 65 2.56 10.02 15.26
C ARG A 65 3.24 8.66 15.48
N GLU A 66 2.99 8.03 16.63
CA GLU A 66 3.54 6.71 16.94
C GLU A 66 3.05 5.64 15.97
N GLY A 67 1.74 5.59 15.70
CA GLY A 67 1.17 4.65 14.74
C GLY A 67 1.73 4.85 13.33
N LEU A 68 1.92 6.10 12.92
CA LEU A 68 2.54 6.44 11.64
C LEU A 68 3.99 5.95 11.57
N GLU A 69 4.82 6.33 12.53
CA GLU A 69 6.25 6.01 12.53
C GLU A 69 6.53 4.50 12.69
N GLU A 70 5.77 3.81 13.53
CA GLU A 70 6.08 2.43 13.91
C GLU A 70 5.33 1.39 13.04
N ARG A 71 4.18 1.74 12.46
CA ARG A 71 3.30 0.75 11.80
C ARG A 71 2.96 1.05 10.34
N ILE A 72 3.27 2.23 9.81
CA ILE A 72 3.00 2.59 8.42
C ILE A 72 4.30 2.67 7.62
N ARG A 73 4.31 2.09 6.42
CA ARG A 73 5.40 2.21 5.43
C ARG A 73 4.80 2.63 4.09
N ILE A 74 5.25 3.76 3.55
CA ILE A 74 4.71 4.39 2.34
C ILE A 74 5.81 4.46 1.31
N ALA A 75 5.58 3.86 0.14
CA ALA A 75 6.52 3.93 -0.98
C ALA A 75 6.67 5.37 -1.48
N GLU A 76 7.92 5.77 -1.73
CA GLU A 76 8.28 7.06 -2.31
C GLU A 76 9.33 6.86 -3.38
N PHE A 77 9.09 7.42 -4.57
CA PHE A 77 10.01 7.29 -5.70
C PHE A 77 10.90 8.53 -5.87
N ASN A 78 10.54 9.65 -5.25
CA ASN A 78 11.36 10.85 -5.23
C ASN A 78 12.50 10.72 -4.20
N GLN A 79 13.70 10.42 -4.68
CA GLN A 79 14.90 10.24 -3.86
C GLN A 79 15.46 11.55 -3.27
N ALA A 80 14.95 12.71 -3.67
CA ALA A 80 15.39 14.00 -3.13
C ALA A 80 14.73 14.35 -1.79
N LEU A 81 13.68 13.63 -1.39
CA LEU A 81 13.00 13.88 -0.12
C LEU A 81 13.82 13.34 1.07
N ALA A 82 13.71 14.03 2.20
CA ALA A 82 14.40 13.65 3.43
C ALA A 82 14.02 12.23 3.89
N PRO A 83 14.85 11.50 4.64
CA PRO A 83 14.43 10.23 5.21
C PRO A 83 13.37 10.46 6.30
N GLU A 84 12.33 9.62 6.30
CA GLU A 84 11.28 9.57 7.33
C GLU A 84 11.05 8.12 7.72
N LYS A 85 10.72 7.83 8.99
CA LYS A 85 10.54 6.43 9.46
C LYS A 85 9.45 5.67 8.71
N TRP A 86 8.41 6.40 8.30
CA TRP A 86 7.26 5.87 7.57
C TRP A 86 7.50 5.87 6.05
N ARG A 87 8.59 6.47 5.56
CA ARG A 87 8.90 6.55 4.12
C ARG A 87 9.82 5.41 3.70
N MET A 88 9.41 4.72 2.65
CA MET A 88 10.15 3.65 2.00
C MET A 88 10.61 4.15 0.63
N SER A 89 11.86 4.61 0.56
CA SER A 89 12.46 5.12 -0.67
C SER A 89 12.69 4.00 -1.68
N LEU A 90 11.91 3.97 -2.76
CA LEU A 90 11.98 3.04 -3.87
C LEU A 90 12.59 3.71 -5.11
N LYS A 91 13.34 2.94 -5.89
CA LYS A 91 14.15 3.45 -7.01
C LYS A 91 13.45 3.37 -8.36
N GLY A 92 12.29 2.74 -8.44
CA GLY A 92 11.62 2.46 -9.71
C GLY A 92 12.27 1.33 -10.50
N ASN A 93 13.14 0.54 -9.85
CA ASN A 93 13.71 -0.67 -10.43
C ASN A 93 13.12 -1.88 -9.71
N ALA A 94 12.34 -2.70 -10.42
CA ALA A 94 11.58 -3.79 -9.80
C ALA A 94 12.43 -4.75 -8.94
N LYS A 95 13.63 -5.12 -9.40
CA LYS A 95 14.49 -6.05 -8.67
C LYS A 95 15.01 -5.44 -7.36
N GLU A 96 15.44 -4.18 -7.40
CA GLU A 96 15.93 -3.48 -6.21
C GLU A 96 14.78 -3.16 -5.24
N ASP A 97 13.64 -2.73 -5.78
CA ASP A 97 12.49 -2.32 -4.97
C ASP A 97 11.83 -3.52 -4.28
N VAL A 98 11.82 -4.70 -4.90
CA VAL A 98 11.39 -5.95 -4.23
C VAL A 98 12.27 -6.24 -3.02
N ALA A 99 13.59 -6.05 -3.11
CA ALA A 99 14.49 -6.27 -1.99
C ALA A 99 14.22 -5.27 -0.85
N ILE A 100 14.00 -4.00 -1.19
CA ILE A 100 13.67 -2.94 -0.21
C ILE A 100 12.31 -3.24 0.45
N LEU A 101 11.28 -3.54 -0.32
CA LEU A 101 9.95 -3.92 0.17
C LEU A 101 10.04 -5.11 1.12
N ASN A 102 10.78 -6.16 0.75
CA ASN A 102 10.98 -7.34 1.59
C ASN A 102 11.70 -7.02 2.90
N ASP A 103 12.69 -6.13 2.88
CA ASP A 103 13.38 -5.70 4.09
C ASP A 103 12.41 -5.01 5.08
N TYR A 104 11.63 -4.03 4.60
CA TYR A 104 10.58 -3.39 5.42
C TYR A 104 9.50 -4.38 5.86
N TRP A 105 9.07 -5.28 4.99
CA TRP A 105 8.08 -6.32 5.28
C TRP A 105 8.55 -7.31 6.35
N ASN A 106 9.84 -7.64 6.36
CA ASN A 106 10.42 -8.59 7.29
C ASN A 106 10.82 -7.96 8.63
N LYS A 107 11.25 -6.68 8.65
CA LYS A 107 11.52 -5.93 9.89
C LYS A 107 10.30 -5.85 10.82
N GLY A 108 9.10 -5.84 10.26
CA GLY A 108 7.84 -5.92 11.00
C GLY A 108 7.48 -7.30 11.58
N LYS A 109 8.37 -8.31 11.55
CA LYS A 109 8.10 -9.65 12.14
C LYS A 109 8.20 -9.69 13.67
N ALA A 110 8.76 -8.64 14.28
CA ALA A 110 8.91 -8.55 15.74
C ALA A 110 7.59 -8.24 16.48
N VAL A 111 6.52 -7.88 15.75
CA VAL A 111 5.18 -7.65 16.31
C VAL A 111 4.23 -8.72 15.72
N PRO A 112 3.47 -9.47 16.53
CA PRO A 112 2.56 -10.52 16.07
C PRO A 112 1.26 -9.92 15.48
N SER A 113 1.39 -8.92 14.63
CA SER A 113 0.26 -8.16 14.12
C SER A 113 0.01 -8.43 12.63
N SER A 114 -1.26 -8.41 12.27
CA SER A 114 -1.71 -8.59 10.90
C SER A 114 -1.08 -7.54 9.98
N ARG A 115 -0.94 -7.86 8.68
CA ARG A 115 -0.39 -6.94 7.67
C ARG A 115 -1.42 -6.58 6.61
N LEU A 116 -1.38 -5.32 6.17
CA LEU A 116 -2.16 -4.78 5.09
C LEU A 116 -1.20 -4.25 4.02
N LEU A 117 -1.40 -4.65 2.78
CA LEU A 117 -0.81 -4.00 1.61
C LEU A 117 -1.92 -3.30 0.84
N THR A 118 -1.73 -2.01 0.55
CA THR A 118 -2.57 -1.29 -0.41
C THR A 118 -1.72 -0.80 -1.56
N TYR A 119 -2.16 -0.98 -2.79
CA TYR A 119 -1.42 -0.55 -3.97
C TYR A 119 -2.34 -0.13 -5.11
N ASP A 120 -1.86 0.81 -5.90
CA ASP A 120 -2.50 1.30 -7.11
C ASP A 120 -1.87 0.61 -8.33
N PHE A 121 -2.68 -0.04 -9.16
CA PHE A 121 -2.22 -0.75 -10.35
C PHE A 121 -1.64 0.19 -11.40
N ASP A 122 -2.26 1.35 -11.61
CA ASP A 122 -1.83 2.35 -12.58
C ASP A 122 -0.48 2.93 -12.16
N LYS A 123 -0.25 3.14 -10.86
CA LYS A 123 1.06 3.56 -10.34
C LYS A 123 2.13 2.50 -10.57
N VAL A 124 1.80 1.24 -10.29
CA VAL A 124 2.72 0.12 -10.50
C VAL A 124 3.12 0.02 -11.97
N GLU A 125 2.16 0.09 -12.88
CA GLU A 125 2.39 0.08 -14.33
C GLU A 125 3.19 1.30 -14.77
N GLN A 126 2.85 2.50 -14.28
CA GLN A 126 3.60 3.73 -14.59
C GLN A 126 5.09 3.64 -14.20
N VAL A 127 5.38 3.08 -13.03
CA VAL A 127 6.76 3.03 -12.51
C VAL A 127 7.57 1.93 -13.18
N TYR A 128 6.97 0.77 -13.43
CA TYR A 128 7.70 -0.43 -13.83
C TYR A 128 7.42 -0.90 -15.26
N GLY A 129 6.45 -0.30 -15.95
CA GLY A 129 6.09 -0.52 -17.36
C GLY A 129 4.97 -1.54 -17.61
N ASP A 130 4.33 -1.43 -18.79
CA ASP A 130 3.32 -2.36 -19.30
C ASP A 130 3.94 -3.76 -19.51
N GLY A 131 3.27 -4.78 -18.98
CA GLY A 131 3.65 -6.18 -19.23
C GLY A 131 4.46 -6.86 -18.13
N LEU A 132 4.53 -6.29 -16.92
CA LEU A 132 4.93 -7.08 -15.76
C LEU A 132 3.83 -8.09 -15.40
N THR A 133 3.89 -9.26 -16.05
CA THR A 133 3.97 -10.47 -15.22
C THR A 133 5.04 -10.15 -14.21
N PHE A 134 4.63 -9.84 -12.99
CA PHE A 134 5.47 -9.21 -11.98
C PHE A 134 6.09 -10.40 -11.23
N PRO A 135 7.28 -10.93 -11.63
CA PRO A 135 7.93 -11.98 -10.85
C PRO A 135 8.18 -11.50 -9.42
N GLY A 136 8.38 -10.19 -9.24
CA GLY A 136 8.36 -9.54 -7.94
C GLY A 136 7.03 -9.67 -7.17
N LEU A 137 5.84 -9.71 -7.79
CA LEU A 137 4.56 -10.00 -7.11
C LEU A 137 4.41 -11.48 -6.89
N SER A 138 5.13 -12.37 -7.59
CA SER A 138 5.15 -13.78 -7.24
C SER A 138 5.99 -14.01 -5.97
N GLU A 139 7.12 -13.31 -5.81
CA GLU A 139 7.98 -13.37 -4.61
C GLU A 139 7.40 -12.57 -3.44
N ILE A 140 6.97 -11.33 -3.68
CA ILE A 140 6.22 -10.52 -2.72
C ILE A 140 4.88 -11.20 -2.43
N GLY A 141 4.21 -11.78 -3.42
CA GLY A 141 2.93 -12.48 -3.27
C GLY A 141 3.06 -13.77 -2.48
N ALA A 142 4.16 -14.50 -2.59
CA ALA A 142 4.48 -15.61 -1.70
C ALA A 142 4.62 -15.09 -0.26
N SER A 143 5.35 -14.00 -0.05
CA SER A 143 5.52 -13.38 1.29
C SER A 143 4.21 -12.78 1.85
N ILE A 144 3.34 -12.22 1.02
CA ILE A 144 2.00 -11.74 1.36
C ILE A 144 1.10 -12.91 1.75
N ARG A 145 1.14 -14.00 0.96
CA ARG A 145 0.37 -15.23 1.19
C ARG A 145 0.78 -15.89 2.50
N ASP A 146 2.08 -16.08 2.72
CA ASP A 146 2.63 -16.74 3.90
C ASP A 146 2.34 -15.95 5.18
N SER A 147 2.36 -14.62 5.09
CA SER A 147 2.01 -13.74 6.21
C SER A 147 0.51 -13.57 6.44
N LYS A 148 -0.34 -14.20 5.63
CA LYS A 148 -1.81 -14.05 5.64
C LYS A 148 -2.22 -12.57 5.63
N ALA A 149 -1.48 -11.75 4.88
CA ALA A 149 -1.73 -10.33 4.78
C ALA A 149 -3.03 -10.07 3.97
N LEU A 150 -3.73 -9.01 4.34
CA LEU A 150 -4.78 -8.46 3.48
C LEU A 150 -4.10 -7.63 2.39
N SER A 151 -4.46 -7.87 1.13
CA SER A 151 -4.01 -7.08 -0.01
C SER A 151 -5.18 -6.34 -0.64
N ILE A 152 -5.06 -5.05 -0.90
CA ILE A 152 -6.08 -4.22 -1.56
C ILE A 152 -5.43 -3.54 -2.76
N GLY A 153 -5.80 -3.98 -3.95
CA GLY A 153 -5.44 -3.33 -5.21
C GLY A 153 -6.51 -2.33 -5.63
N ILE A 154 -6.11 -1.20 -6.20
CA ILE A 154 -7.00 -0.17 -6.74
C ILE A 154 -6.72 -0.05 -8.24
N ALA A 155 -7.77 -0.08 -9.06
CA ALA A 155 -7.68 0.14 -10.49
C ALA A 155 -8.70 1.19 -10.91
N TYR A 156 -8.26 2.22 -11.65
CA TYR A 156 -9.15 3.26 -12.16
C TYR A 156 -9.48 2.99 -13.62
N HIS A 157 -10.76 2.88 -13.94
CA HIS A 157 -11.21 2.76 -15.32
C HIS A 157 -11.76 4.10 -15.80
N SER A 158 -11.03 4.71 -16.73
CA SER A 158 -11.61 5.77 -17.56
C SER A 158 -12.73 5.16 -18.40
N ARG A 159 -13.88 5.83 -18.52
CA ARG A 159 -14.84 5.45 -19.58
C ARG A 159 -14.12 5.59 -20.91
N LEU A 160 -13.69 4.47 -21.50
CA LEU A 160 -13.68 4.37 -22.95
C LEU A 160 -15.15 4.53 -23.36
N LEU A 161 -15.49 5.72 -23.83
CA LEU A 161 -16.65 5.91 -24.68
C LEU A 161 -16.42 5.03 -25.91
N LEU A 162 -17.03 3.85 -25.90
CA LEU A 162 -17.40 3.14 -27.12
C LEU A 162 -18.58 3.87 -27.77
#